data_AF-A0A0F9JWS0-F1
#
_entry.id   AF-A0A0F9JWS0-F1
#
_cell.length_a   1.000
_cell.length_b   1.000
_cell.length_c   1.000
_cell.angle_alpha   90.00
_cell.angle_beta   90.00
_cell.angle_gamma   90.00
#
_symmetry.space_group_name_H-M   'P 1'
#
loop_
_entity.id
_entity.type
_entity.pdbx_description
1 polymer ?
#
loop_
_entity_poly.entity_id
_entity_poly.type
_entity_poly.pdbx_seq_one_letter_code
_entity_poly.pdbx_strand_id
1 'polypeptide(L)' 'MDKRCPFCEYKFTPSVENVPHIDIKNDGTRILKKPIHKVATCTKCEAQGPPSETKKGAIKAWNRREVGK' A
#
# COMPACT_ATOMS: atom_id res chain seq x y z
N MET A 1 -14.11 8.78 -10.15
CA MET A 1 -12.73 9.02 -10.62
C MET A 1 -12.05 7.67 -10.69
N ASP A 2 -12.24 7.00 -11.82
CA ASP A 2 -11.71 5.67 -12.12
C ASP A 2 -10.19 5.71 -12.08
N LYS A 3 -9.59 4.90 -11.22
CA LYS A 3 -8.14 4.87 -11.04
C LYS A 3 -7.60 3.61 -11.70
N ARG A 4 -6.55 3.75 -12.49
CA ARG A 4 -5.90 2.59 -13.11
C ARG A 4 -4.80 2.09 -12.20
N CYS A 5 -4.60 0.78 -12.19
CA CYS A 5 -3.39 0.23 -11.60
C CYS A 5 -2.19 0.69 -12.44
N PRO A 6 -1.13 1.28 -11.85
CA PRO A 6 0.06 1.66 -12.63
C PRO A 6 0.85 0.45 -13.15
N PHE A 7 0.53 -0.77 -12.69
CA PHE A 7 1.21 -2.01 -13.07
C PHE A 7 0.47 -2.81 -14.13
N CYS A 8 -0.86 -2.93 -14.02
CA CYS A 8 -1.67 -3.75 -14.92
C CYS A 8 -2.74 -2.97 -15.68
N GLU A 9 -2.77 -1.64 -15.53
CA GLU A 9 -3.72 -0.69 -16.15
C GLU A 9 -5.20 -0.97 -15.91
N TYR A 10 -5.52 -2.00 -15.12
CA TYR A 10 -6.87 -2.37 -14.74
C TYR A 10 -7.54 -1.17 -14.07
N LYS A 11 -8.74 -0.80 -14.52
CA LYS A 11 -9.54 0.26 -13.91
C LYS A 11 -10.24 -0.31 -12.69
N PHE A 12 -9.87 0.18 -11.51
CA PHE A 12 -10.44 -0.31 -10.27
C PHE A 12 -10.28 0.71 -9.14
N THR A 13 -10.97 0.47 -8.04
CA THR A 13 -10.72 1.19 -6.80
C THR A 13 -9.71 0.40 -5.98
N PRO A 14 -8.54 0.99 -5.60
CA PRO A 14 -7.59 0.31 -4.73
C PRO A 14 -8.26 -0.15 -3.44
N SER A 15 -8.17 -1.46 -3.18
CA SER A 15 -8.52 -2.03 -1.89
C SER A 15 -7.46 -1.60 -0.88
N VAL A 16 -7.84 -1.27 0.34
CA VAL A 16 -6.87 -0.90 1.38
C VAL A 16 -6.81 -1.96 2.43
N GLU A 17 -5.62 -2.55 2.56
CA GLU A 17 -5.34 -3.64 3.49
C GLU A 17 -4.47 -3.14 4.64
N ASN A 18 -4.69 -3.74 5.80
CA ASN A 18 -3.89 -3.48 6.99
C ASN A 18 -2.69 -4.45 6.99
N VAL A 19 -1.49 -3.92 6.77
CA VAL A 19 -0.25 -4.70 6.76
C VAL A 19 0.51 -4.44 8.06
N PRO A 20 0.86 -5.50 8.82
CA PRO A 20 1.58 -5.35 10.07
C PRO A 20 2.93 -4.67 9.83
N HIS A 21 3.29 -3.73 10.69
CA HIS A 21 4.65 -3.20 10.71
C HIS A 21 5.54 -4.23 11.43
N ILE A 22 6.42 -4.88 10.66
CA ILE A 22 7.35 -5.88 11.18
C ILE A 22 8.73 -5.24 11.26
N ASP A 23 9.18 -5.00 12.49
CA ASP A 23 10.54 -4.55 12.76
C ASP A 23 11.42 -5.80 12.91
N ILE A 24 12.41 -5.94 12.04
CA ILE A 24 13.39 -7.03 12.13
C ILE A 24 14.62 -6.45 12.83
N LYS A 25 14.88 -6.91 14.05
CA LYS A 25 16.08 -6.54 14.78
C LYS A 25 17.31 -7.20 14.18
N ASN A 26 18.49 -6.63 14.45
CA ASN A 26 19.78 -7.19 13.99
C ASN A 26 20.04 -8.62 14.50
N ASP A 27 19.39 -9.03 15.59
CA ASP A 27 19.45 -10.42 16.12
C ASP A 27 18.50 -11.41 15.40
N GLY A 28 17.74 -10.94 14.40
CA GLY A 28 16.78 -11.76 13.64
C GLY A 28 15.38 -11.82 14.25
N THR A 29 15.16 -11.29 15.46
CA THR A 29 13.83 -11.22 16.07
C THR A 29 12.90 -10.32 15.26
N ARG A 30 11.73 -10.87 14.90
CA ARG A 30 10.63 -10.13 14.26
C ARG A 30 9.68 -9.61 15.33
N ILE A 31 9.57 -8.29 15.46
CA ILE A 31 8.63 -7.66 16.38
C ILE A 31 7.49 -7.04 15.58
N LEU A 32 6.27 -7.52 15.85
CA LEU A 32 5.05 -6.88 15.37
C LEU A 32 4.86 -5.57 16.14
N LYS A 33 5.15 -4.44 15.50
CA LYS A 33 4.89 -3.12 16.07
C LYS A 33 3.51 -2.64 15.63
N LYS A 34 2.77 -2.04 16.57
CA LYS A 34 1.68 -1.12 16.25
C LYS A 34 2.31 0.29 16.10
N PRO A 35 1.89 1.11 15.13
CA PRO A 35 0.67 1.00 14.33
C PRO A 35 0.78 0.03 13.13
N ILE A 36 -0.37 -0.51 12.73
CA ILE A 36 -0.52 -1.31 11.50
C ILE A 36 -0.59 -0.32 10.33
N HIS A 37 0.23 -0.51 9.30
CA HIS A 37 0.19 0.33 8.11
C HIS A 37 -0.99 -0.05 7.22
N LYS A 38 -1.47 0.91 6.44
CA LYS A 38 -2.47 0.75 5.40
C LYS A 38 -1.79 0.85 4.05
N VAL A 39 -1.94 -0.16 3.23
CA VAL A 39 -1.45 -0.18 1.85
C VAL A 39 -2.63 -0.29 0.90
N ALA A 40 -2.55 0.44 -0.21
CA ALA A 40 -3.45 0.26 -1.33
C ALA A 40 -2.97 -0.93 -2.16
N THR A 41 -3.85 -1.87 -2.49
CA THR A 41 -3.52 -3.10 -3.23
C THR A 41 -4.39 -3.20 -4.48
N CYS A 42 -3.79 -3.64 -5.58
CA CYS A 42 -4.53 -3.98 -6.79
C CYS A 42 -5.27 -5.30 -6.68
N THR A 43 -6.59 -5.30 -6.86
CA THR A 43 -7.38 -6.55 -6.83
C THR A 43 -7.15 -7.47 -8.02
N LYS A 44 -6.48 -6.98 -9.08
CA LYS A 44 -6.22 -7.76 -10.30
C LYS A 44 -4.82 -8.35 -10.37
N CYS A 45 -3.81 -7.61 -9.94
CA CYS A 45 -2.40 -8.03 -10.00
C CYS A 45 -1.71 -8.06 -8.63
N GLU A 46 -2.45 -7.79 -7.55
CA GLU A 46 -1.97 -7.82 -6.16
C GLU A 46 -0.81 -6.86 -5.86
N ALA A 47 -0.50 -5.96 -6.80
CA ALA A 47 0.54 -4.95 -6.61
C ALA A 47 0.18 -4.04 -5.43
N GLN A 48 1.18 -3.78 -4.57
CA GLN A 48 1.03 -3.00 -3.35
C GLN A 48 1.62 -1.59 -3.49
N GLY A 49 0.89 -0.62 -2.95
CA GLY A 49 1.28 0.78 -2.87
C GLY A 49 2.16 1.07 -1.67
N PRO A 50 2.59 2.33 -1.51
CA PRO A 50 3.33 2.76 -0.32
C PRO A 50 2.50 2.53 0.95
N PRO A 51 3.12 2.11 2.06
CA PRO A 51 2.46 2.09 3.36
C PRO A 51 2.08 3.51 3.79
N SER A 52 0.97 3.61 4.51
CA SER A 52 0.46 4.87 5.07
C SER A 52 -0.26 4.61 6.38
N GLU A 53 -0.33 5.60 7.26
CA GLU A 53 -1.04 5.44 8.54
C GLU A 53 -2.58 5.46 8.38
N THR A 54 -3.06 6.06 7.29
CA THR A 54 -4.49 6.24 7.03
C THR A 54 -4.91 5.65 5.68
N LYS A 55 -6.18 5.24 5.57
CA LYS A 55 -6.76 4.72 4.32
C LYS A 55 -6.69 5.75 3.21
N LYS A 56 -7.01 7.02 3.54
CA LYS A 56 -6.92 8.15 2.61
C LYS A 56 -5.47 8.40 2.18
N GLY A 57 -4.51 8.28 3.10
CA GLY A 57 -3.08 8.34 2.82
C GLY A 57 -2.64 7.27 1.82
N ALA A 58 -3.01 6.01 2.05
CA ALA A 58 -2.66 4.88 1.19
C ALA A 58 -3.19 5.05 -0.24
N ILE A 59 -4.46 5.45 -0.37
CA ILE A 59 -5.08 5.75 -1.66
C ILE A 59 -4.39 6.95 -2.31
N LYS A 60 -4.14 8.04 -1.58
CA LYS A 60 -3.45 9.23 -2.11
C LYS A 60 -2.03 8.89 -2.59
N ALA A 61 -1.30 8.07 -1.84
CA ALA A 61 0.05 7.63 -2.16
C ALA A 61 0.09 6.72 -3.40
N TRP A 62 -0.86 5.78 -3.51
CA TRP A 62 -1.08 4.98 -4.72
C TRP A 62 -1.25 5.86 -5.96
N ASN A 63 -2.07 6.89 -5.86
CA ASN A 63 -2.36 7.80 -6.97
C ASN A 63 -1.23 8.78 -7.26
N ARG A 64 -0.46 9.17 -6.23
CA ARG A 64 0.69 10.08 -6.39
C ARG A 64 1.88 9.41 -7.08
N ARG A 65 1.98 8.07 -7.08
CA ARG A 65 2.98 7.37 -7.91
C ARG A 65 2.81 7.67 -9.41
N GLU A 66 1.66 8.17 -9.85
CA GLU A 66 1.48 8.63 -11.24
C GLU A 66 2.13 9.99 -11.54
N VAL A 67 2.56 10.78 -10.54
CA VAL A 67 3.03 12.17 -10.71
C VAL A 67 4.56 12.31 -10.61
N GLY A 68 5.30 11.21 -10.79
CA GLY A 68 6.76 11.18 -10.76
C GLY A 68 7.39 10.80 -12.10
N LYS A 69 6.91 11.39 -13.20
CA LYS A 69 7.59 11.38 -14.50
C LYS A 69 8.11 12.78 -14.81
#